data_AF-A0A953Z9J5-F1
#
_entry.id   AF-A0A953Z9J5-F1
#
_cell.length_a   1.000
_cell.length_b   1.000
_cell.length_c   1.000
_cell.angle_alpha   90.00
_cell.angle_beta   90.00
_cell.angle_gamma   90.00
#
_symmetry.space_group_name_H-M   'P 1'
#
loop_
_entity.id
_entity.type
_entity.pdbx_description
1 polymer ?
#
loop_
_entity_poly.entity_id
_entity_poly.type
_entity_poly.pdbx_seq_one_letter_code
_entity_poly.pdbx_strand_id
1 'polypeptide(L)'
;MLRAVAAFAVLGLAGLPPAPRSVVGPVPNDTWAVGARFAVVAGEPRAARVGLDVLRSGGNAVDAAVAVSLALAVTHPQAGNLGGGGFMLVRMADGEAAAFDYREKAPARADRDMYLTEDGSVHADKSLVGALAGGVPGSPAGLVSALEAFGTKDLAELAAPAIELARDGFEVDQFLAADLLEEREILGRFPSTRSVFFRDGEPLAVGDTLRQRDLAATLARFAESGFHGFYRGETARRFAAHQAATGGIIDEEDLAAYSPVRRQPLRGSYRGYEVLSMPPPSSGGVALLQMLGMLEGFDMAGAGYQSARSIHWLVEVMRRAYADRARWLGDPDFYDVPVEGMLAPEYLRKLRASIEPDRVDAVVAGRPAGAKESDDTTHFSIVDGAGNVVSCTTTINSTFGSGLVVEGLGFFLNNEMDDFSAKPGVPNQFGLVGGEANAIQPGKRMLSSMTPTIVLHDGKPRLVLGAPGGSRIITGVLQVIVDVVDHGMPLRDAIAAPRVHHQWKPEHIMFERHAVPPDARTRLEAIGHAFAREPLPSVGRVQAISIRSDGSRMAVCDPRSGGAAVAR
;
A
#
# COMPACT_ATOMS: atom_id res chain seq x y z
N MET A 1 -7.99 47.44 71.97
CA MET A 1 -7.04 47.71 70.86
C MET A 1 -6.35 46.40 70.49
N LEU A 2 -6.02 46.20 69.21
CA LEU A 2 -5.83 44.87 68.60
C LEU A 2 -4.53 44.16 68.99
N ARG A 3 -4.59 42.81 69.01
CA ARG A 3 -3.43 41.91 68.94
C ARG A 3 -3.01 41.75 67.47
N ALA A 4 -1.70 41.65 67.22
CA ALA A 4 -1.18 41.34 65.89
C ALA A 4 -1.05 39.82 65.67
N VAL A 5 -1.52 39.35 64.52
CA VAL A 5 -1.30 37.99 63.99
C VAL A 5 -1.06 38.13 62.48
N ALA A 6 0.07 37.64 61.99
CA ALA A 6 0.34 37.36 60.58
C ALA A 6 1.44 36.27 60.55
N ALA A 7 1.17 35.00 60.20
CA ALA A 7 0.68 34.44 58.94
C ALA A 7 1.84 33.94 58.08
N PHE A 8 2.03 32.61 58.07
CA PHE A 8 2.95 31.90 57.18
C PHE A 8 2.43 31.97 55.73
N ALA A 9 3.31 32.29 54.79
CA ALA A 9 3.02 32.18 53.36
C ALA A 9 3.31 30.77 52.85
N VAL A 10 2.30 30.11 52.29
CA VAL A 10 2.46 28.85 51.55
C VAL A 10 2.69 29.19 50.08
N LEU A 11 3.85 28.83 49.52
CA LEU A 11 4.03 28.87 48.06
C LEU A 11 3.24 27.74 47.42
N GLY A 12 2.24 28.09 46.62
CA GLY A 12 1.55 27.14 45.75
C GLY A 12 2.43 26.76 44.56
N LEU A 13 2.63 25.47 44.35
CA LEU A 13 3.16 24.94 43.09
C LEU A 13 2.15 25.22 41.98
N ALA A 14 2.48 26.15 41.08
CA ALA A 14 1.71 26.39 39.88
C ALA A 14 1.85 25.18 38.95
N GLY A 15 0.75 24.45 38.73
CA GLY A 15 0.71 23.36 37.76
C GLY A 15 0.95 23.88 36.34
N LEU A 16 1.71 23.11 35.55
CA LEU A 16 1.85 23.34 34.12
C LEU A 16 0.46 23.33 33.46
N PRO A 17 0.18 24.22 32.49
CA PRO A 17 -1.08 24.17 31.76
C PRO A 17 -1.18 22.86 30.98
N PRO A 18 -2.37 22.24 30.88
CA PRO A 18 -2.55 21.06 30.03
C PRO A 18 -2.24 21.43 28.57
N ALA A 19 -1.62 20.49 27.84
CA ALA A 19 -1.37 20.64 26.41
C ALA A 19 -2.70 20.93 25.67
N PRO A 20 -2.67 21.75 24.60
CA PRO A 20 -3.88 22.05 23.83
C PRO A 20 -4.45 20.76 23.23
N ARG A 21 -5.71 20.45 23.56
CA ARG A 21 -6.44 19.33 22.95
C ARG A 21 -6.53 19.55 21.44
N SER A 22 -5.92 18.67 20.65
CA SER A 22 -6.09 18.59 19.20
C SER A 22 -7.45 17.99 18.86
N VAL A 23 -8.52 18.79 19.01
CA VAL A 23 -9.80 18.46 18.38
C VAL A 23 -9.58 18.57 16.87
N VAL A 24 -9.50 17.41 16.20
CA VAL A 24 -9.39 17.32 14.73
C VAL A 24 -10.68 17.90 14.13
N GLY A 25 -10.63 19.19 13.77
CA GLY A 25 -11.75 19.89 13.15
C GLY A 25 -12.08 19.34 11.76
N PRO A 26 -13.21 19.74 11.15
CA PRO A 26 -13.62 19.27 9.84
C PRO A 26 -12.51 19.46 8.82
N VAL A 27 -12.09 18.36 8.18
CA VAL A 27 -10.97 18.34 7.23
C VAL A 27 -11.52 18.58 5.82
N PRO A 28 -10.99 19.55 5.06
CA PRO A 28 -11.31 19.68 3.64
C PRO A 28 -10.84 18.45 2.86
N ASN A 29 -11.73 17.84 2.07
CA ASN A 29 -11.38 16.78 1.12
C ASN A 29 -10.78 17.39 -0.16
N ASP A 30 -9.75 18.22 0.00
CA ASP A 30 -9.03 18.84 -1.10
C ASP A 30 -8.26 17.75 -1.86
N THR A 31 -8.67 17.47 -3.10
CA THR A 31 -8.03 16.44 -3.94
C THR A 31 -6.63 16.85 -4.43
N TRP A 32 -6.23 18.10 -4.23
CA TRP A 32 -4.87 18.57 -4.49
C TRP A 32 -4.54 19.79 -3.63
N ALA A 33 -3.26 19.94 -3.28
CA ALA A 33 -2.76 21.10 -2.54
C ALA A 33 -1.35 21.49 -3.01
N VAL A 34 -0.99 22.78 -2.89
CA VAL A 34 0.35 23.30 -3.19
C VAL A 34 0.92 23.99 -1.96
N GLY A 35 2.19 23.71 -1.64
CA GLY A 35 2.90 24.25 -0.49
C GLY A 35 4.36 24.60 -0.81
N ALA A 36 4.93 25.52 -0.06
CA ALA A 36 6.31 25.97 -0.23
C ALA A 36 7.34 25.13 0.56
N ARG A 37 6.90 24.34 1.55
CA ARG A 37 7.79 23.62 2.48
C ARG A 37 7.48 22.13 2.60
N PHE A 38 6.22 21.73 2.71
CA PHE A 38 5.89 20.31 2.91
C PHE A 38 4.56 19.92 2.29
N ALA A 39 4.44 18.64 1.99
CA ALA A 39 3.28 18.02 1.35
C ALA A 39 3.06 16.61 1.91
N VAL A 40 1.79 16.28 2.16
CA VAL A 40 1.30 14.97 2.59
C VAL A 40 0.12 14.62 1.69
N VAL A 41 0.05 13.38 1.24
CA VAL A 41 -1.13 12.83 0.56
C VAL A 41 -1.39 11.42 1.08
N ALA A 42 -2.62 11.15 1.49
CA ALA A 42 -3.05 9.86 2.02
C ALA A 42 -4.51 9.56 1.66
N GLY A 43 -4.84 8.26 1.63
CA GLY A 43 -6.18 7.75 1.30
C GLY A 43 -7.32 8.12 2.26
N GLU A 44 -7.02 8.75 3.42
CA GLU A 44 -8.03 9.25 4.35
C GLU A 44 -7.66 10.65 4.89
N PRO A 45 -8.61 11.60 4.98
CA PRO A 45 -8.31 13.00 5.32
C PRO A 45 -7.73 13.25 6.72
N ARG A 46 -8.19 12.55 7.76
CA ARG A 46 -7.70 12.74 9.13
C ARG A 46 -6.27 12.23 9.26
N ALA A 47 -5.92 11.12 8.60
CA ALA A 47 -4.54 10.66 8.52
C ALA A 47 -3.63 11.67 7.81
N ALA A 48 -4.06 12.24 6.68
CA ALA A 48 -3.31 13.30 5.99
C ALA A 48 -3.11 14.55 6.89
N ARG A 49 -4.10 14.90 7.72
CA ARG A 49 -3.98 15.95 8.75
C ARG A 49 -2.95 15.59 9.82
N VAL A 50 -2.98 14.36 10.36
CA VAL A 50 -2.01 13.89 11.37
C VAL A 50 -0.58 14.00 10.85
N GLY A 51 -0.30 13.54 9.63
CA GLY A 51 1.03 13.69 9.03
C GLY A 51 1.47 15.15 8.89
N LEU A 52 0.57 16.04 8.47
CA LEU A 52 0.84 17.48 8.37
C LEU A 52 1.19 18.10 9.73
N ASP A 53 0.46 17.72 10.78
CA ASP A 53 0.64 18.31 12.11
C ASP A 53 1.93 17.80 12.79
N VAL A 54 2.39 16.58 12.49
CA VAL A 54 3.74 16.10 12.83
C VAL A 54 4.85 16.89 12.12
N LEU A 55 4.71 17.16 10.82
CA LEU A 55 5.66 18.00 10.08
C LEU A 55 5.70 19.45 10.62
N ARG A 56 4.57 19.95 11.14
CA ARG A 56 4.48 21.26 11.81
C ARG A 56 5.08 21.26 13.22
N SER A 57 5.00 20.15 13.95
CA SER A 57 5.63 20.00 15.27
C SER A 57 7.13 19.63 15.21
N GLY A 58 7.74 19.75 14.03
CA GLY A 58 9.18 19.58 13.81
C GLY A 58 9.62 18.16 13.47
N GLY A 59 8.70 17.22 13.26
CA GLY A 59 9.01 15.87 12.77
C GLY A 59 9.40 15.88 11.30
N ASN A 60 10.11 14.84 10.87
CA ASN A 60 10.51 14.65 9.48
C ASN A 60 9.51 13.78 8.69
N ALA A 61 9.81 13.50 7.42
CA ALA A 61 8.96 12.69 6.55
C ALA A 61 8.69 11.26 7.08
N VAL A 62 9.61 10.67 7.85
CA VAL A 62 9.48 9.32 8.45
C VAL A 62 8.64 9.36 9.72
N ASP A 63 8.84 10.36 10.58
CA ASP A 63 7.98 10.59 11.75
C ASP A 63 6.51 10.74 11.32
N ALA A 64 6.29 11.56 10.28
CA ALA A 64 4.97 11.76 9.70
C ALA A 64 4.44 10.48 9.04
N ALA A 65 5.28 9.66 8.41
CA ALA A 65 4.86 8.37 7.83
C ALA A 65 4.38 7.39 8.89
N VAL A 66 5.05 7.32 10.05
CA VAL A 66 4.65 6.48 11.17
C VAL A 66 3.31 6.96 11.75
N ALA A 67 3.16 8.26 12.00
CA ALA A 67 1.89 8.80 12.51
C ALA A 67 0.72 8.64 11.52
N VAL A 68 0.95 8.84 10.21
CA VAL A 68 -0.04 8.58 9.14
C VAL A 68 -0.45 7.11 9.14
N SER A 69 0.52 6.19 9.23
CA SER A 69 0.25 4.74 9.23
C SER A 69 -0.59 4.30 10.43
N LEU A 70 -0.32 4.87 11.60
CA LEU A 70 -1.10 4.59 12.82
C LEU A 70 -2.50 5.23 12.77
N ALA A 71 -2.63 6.44 12.22
CA ALA A 71 -3.94 7.06 12.02
C ALA A 71 -4.79 6.25 11.01
N LEU A 72 -4.22 5.85 9.87
CA LEU A 72 -4.89 5.00 8.88
C LEU A 72 -5.33 3.65 9.44
N ALA A 73 -4.59 3.06 10.39
CA ALA A 73 -5.01 1.83 11.07
C ALA A 73 -6.36 1.98 11.81
N VAL A 74 -6.75 3.21 12.13
CA VAL A 74 -7.99 3.57 12.84
C VAL A 74 -9.03 4.13 11.88
N THR A 75 -8.64 5.03 10.97
CA THR A 75 -9.56 5.78 10.12
C THR A 75 -9.82 5.15 8.76
N HIS A 76 -8.95 4.24 8.31
CA HIS A 76 -9.09 3.49 7.06
C HIS A 76 -9.00 1.97 7.32
N PRO A 77 -9.88 1.41 8.19
CA PRO A 77 -9.80 0.02 8.64
C PRO A 77 -9.95 -1.01 7.50
N GLN A 78 -10.50 -0.62 6.35
CA GLN A 78 -10.57 -1.46 5.15
C GLN A 78 -9.19 -1.82 4.55
N ALA A 79 -8.13 -1.10 4.93
CA ALA A 79 -6.74 -1.46 4.64
C ALA A 79 -5.92 -1.84 5.90
N GLY A 80 -6.57 -1.84 7.07
CA GLY A 80 -6.19 -2.44 8.36
C GLY A 80 -4.72 -2.47 8.80
N ASN A 81 -3.95 -1.41 8.54
CA ASN A 81 -2.49 -1.37 8.65
C ASN A 81 -1.82 -2.19 9.79
N LEU A 82 -2.31 -2.18 11.04
CA LEU A 82 -1.69 -2.95 12.15
C LEU A 82 -1.78 -4.47 11.99
N GLY A 83 -2.82 -4.96 11.33
CA GLY A 83 -3.11 -6.38 11.19
C GLY A 83 -2.49 -7.04 9.96
N GLY A 84 -1.85 -6.27 9.10
CA GLY A 84 -1.14 -6.74 7.91
C GLY A 84 0.29 -6.19 7.82
N GLY A 85 0.70 -5.78 6.63
CA GLY A 85 2.09 -5.51 6.29
C GLY A 85 2.23 -4.48 5.16
N GLY A 86 3.42 -4.41 4.59
CA GLY A 86 3.70 -3.43 3.54
C GLY A 86 5.16 -3.16 3.25
N PHE A 87 5.36 -2.08 2.50
CA PHE A 87 6.66 -1.59 2.07
C PHE A 87 6.74 -0.06 2.17
N MET A 88 7.83 0.42 2.79
CA MET A 88 8.13 1.84 2.90
C MET A 88 9.46 2.13 2.19
N LEU A 89 9.39 2.93 1.13
CA LEU A 89 10.56 3.45 0.43
C LEU A 89 10.87 4.85 0.96
N VAL A 90 12.04 4.99 1.58
CA VAL A 90 12.53 6.24 2.16
C VAL A 90 13.71 6.75 1.33
N ARG A 91 13.78 8.07 1.13
CA ARG A 91 15.02 8.74 0.72
C ARG A 91 15.22 10.04 1.49
N MET A 92 16.37 10.15 2.13
CA MET A 92 16.79 11.30 2.92
C MET A 92 17.43 12.37 2.04
N ALA A 93 17.52 13.60 2.57
CA ALA A 93 17.99 14.78 1.85
C ALA A 93 19.48 14.74 1.47
N ASP A 94 20.29 13.95 2.19
CA ASP A 94 21.69 13.65 1.86
C ASP A 94 21.85 12.64 0.70
N GLY A 95 20.76 11.99 0.30
CA GLY A 95 20.71 11.00 -0.77
C GLY A 95 20.67 9.56 -0.31
N GLU A 96 20.79 9.26 1.00
CA GLU A 96 20.60 7.91 1.54
C GLU A 96 19.18 7.42 1.22
N ALA A 97 19.05 6.17 0.75
CA ALA A 97 17.77 5.57 0.43
C ALA A 97 17.67 4.16 0.99
N ALA A 98 16.47 3.78 1.45
CA ALA A 98 16.20 2.49 2.07
C ALA A 98 14.81 1.99 1.70
N ALA A 99 14.69 0.67 1.52
CA ALA A 99 13.43 -0.02 1.32
C ALA A 99 13.15 -0.89 2.54
N PHE A 100 12.14 -0.54 3.34
CA PHE A 100 11.70 -1.37 4.46
C PHE A 100 10.66 -2.36 3.97
N ASP A 101 10.98 -3.64 4.06
CA ASP A 101 10.09 -4.77 3.83
C ASP A 101 9.55 -5.27 5.16
N TYR A 102 8.27 -5.00 5.40
CA TYR A 102 7.50 -5.51 6.52
C TYR A 102 6.27 -6.25 5.98
N ARG A 103 6.44 -7.01 4.88
CA ARG A 103 5.46 -7.98 4.42
C ARG A 103 5.27 -9.06 5.48
N GLU A 104 4.05 -9.54 5.54
CA GLU A 104 3.59 -10.64 6.38
C GLU A 104 4.39 -11.92 6.09
N LYS A 105 4.47 -12.80 7.08
CA LYS A 105 5.09 -14.12 6.93
C LYS A 105 4.05 -15.22 7.05
N ALA A 106 4.23 -16.29 6.28
CA ALA A 106 3.60 -17.57 6.53
C ALA A 106 3.90 -18.02 7.98
N PRO A 107 2.89 -18.41 8.77
CA PRO A 107 3.10 -18.98 10.11
C PRO A 107 4.00 -20.22 10.06
N ALA A 108 4.69 -20.54 11.16
CA ALA A 108 5.56 -21.72 11.27
C ALA A 108 4.81 -23.04 11.00
N ARG A 109 3.50 -23.04 11.26
CA ARG A 109 2.57 -24.14 11.04
C ARG A 109 1.89 -24.15 9.65
N ALA A 110 2.21 -23.20 8.77
CA ALA A 110 1.69 -23.19 7.41
C ALA A 110 2.29 -24.35 6.59
N ASP A 111 1.50 -24.95 5.71
CA ASP A 111 1.96 -26.01 4.83
C ASP A 111 1.59 -25.72 3.37
N ARG A 112 2.27 -26.39 2.45
CA ARG A 112 2.16 -26.17 1.00
C ARG A 112 0.72 -26.32 0.49
N ASP A 113 -0.03 -27.24 1.07
CA ASP A 113 -1.30 -27.76 0.55
C ASP A 113 -2.48 -27.42 1.48
N MET A 114 -2.30 -26.54 2.48
CA MET A 114 -3.28 -26.18 3.53
C MET A 114 -4.64 -25.68 3.00
N TYR A 115 -4.63 -25.11 1.78
CA TYR A 115 -5.82 -24.62 1.07
C TYR A 115 -6.38 -25.60 0.03
N LEU A 116 -5.83 -26.81 -0.08
CA LEU A 116 -6.38 -27.84 -0.94
C LEU A 116 -7.50 -28.63 -0.24
N THR A 117 -8.41 -29.14 -1.06
CA THR A 117 -9.39 -30.18 -0.73
C THR A 117 -8.79 -31.57 -0.95
N GLU A 118 -9.50 -32.62 -0.51
CA GLU A 118 -9.06 -34.03 -0.71
C GLU A 118 -8.93 -34.43 -2.19
N ASP A 119 -9.67 -33.78 -3.10
CA ASP A 119 -9.56 -33.98 -4.56
C ASP A 119 -8.46 -33.11 -5.23
N GLY A 120 -7.74 -32.31 -4.44
CA GLY A 120 -6.67 -31.44 -4.91
C GLY A 120 -7.14 -30.19 -5.66
N SER A 121 -8.41 -29.80 -5.55
CA SER A 121 -8.88 -28.46 -5.93
C SER A 121 -8.59 -27.44 -4.82
N VAL A 122 -8.71 -26.13 -5.12
CA VAL A 122 -8.46 -25.07 -4.13
C VAL A 122 -9.76 -24.73 -3.40
N HIS A 123 -9.72 -24.76 -2.07
CA HIS A 123 -10.84 -24.40 -1.21
C HIS A 123 -10.91 -22.88 -1.04
N ALA A 124 -11.54 -22.19 -2.00
CA ALA A 124 -11.59 -20.73 -2.14
C ALA A 124 -11.70 -19.95 -0.81
N ASP A 125 -12.67 -20.26 0.06
CA ASP A 125 -12.87 -19.48 1.30
C ASP A 125 -11.70 -19.55 2.31
N LYS A 126 -10.83 -20.58 2.30
CA LYS A 126 -9.84 -20.79 3.38
C LYS A 126 -8.67 -19.79 3.34
N SER A 127 -8.25 -19.36 2.15
CA SER A 127 -7.21 -18.33 1.98
C SER A 127 -7.79 -16.91 2.07
N LEU A 128 -9.13 -16.78 2.00
CA LEU A 128 -9.82 -15.50 1.88
C LEU A 128 -10.49 -15.03 3.17
N VAL A 129 -11.07 -15.92 3.98
CA VAL A 129 -12.01 -15.57 5.05
C VAL A 129 -11.67 -16.26 6.37
N GLY A 130 -11.64 -15.48 7.45
CA GLY A 130 -11.37 -15.97 8.81
C GLY A 130 -9.88 -16.23 9.12
N ALA A 131 -9.62 -16.85 10.26
CA ALA A 131 -8.28 -16.83 10.88
C ALA A 131 -7.18 -17.59 10.11
N LEU A 132 -7.54 -18.60 9.31
CA LEU A 132 -6.59 -19.39 8.52
C LEU A 132 -6.04 -18.63 7.29
N ALA A 133 -6.66 -17.51 6.92
CA ALA A 133 -6.23 -16.66 5.81
C ALA A 133 -5.03 -15.75 6.16
N GLY A 134 -4.79 -15.52 7.45
CA GLY A 134 -3.83 -14.51 7.92
C GLY A 134 -2.38 -14.97 7.94
N GLY A 135 -1.50 -14.12 7.40
CA GLY A 135 -0.06 -14.15 7.69
C GLY A 135 0.28 -13.41 8.99
N VAL A 136 1.48 -13.62 9.52
CA VAL A 136 1.98 -12.92 10.72
C VAL A 136 2.12 -11.41 10.42
N PRO A 137 1.42 -10.50 11.14
CA PRO A 137 1.40 -9.08 10.81
C PRO A 137 2.77 -8.40 10.92
N GLY A 138 3.13 -7.59 9.92
CA GLY A 138 4.45 -6.97 9.82
C GLY A 138 4.53 -5.47 10.11
N SER A 139 3.44 -4.72 9.86
CA SER A 139 3.47 -3.25 9.93
C SER A 139 3.98 -2.67 11.26
N PRO A 140 3.56 -3.13 12.45
CA PRO A 140 4.05 -2.56 13.71
C PRO A 140 5.58 -2.62 13.83
N ALA A 141 6.22 -3.71 13.40
CA ALA A 141 7.68 -3.81 13.40
C ALA A 141 8.32 -2.97 12.29
N GLY A 142 7.70 -2.90 11.11
CA GLY A 142 8.15 -2.05 10.00
C GLY A 142 8.20 -0.56 10.36
N LEU A 143 7.15 -0.07 11.03
CA LEU A 143 7.09 1.32 11.51
C LEU A 143 8.15 1.62 12.57
N VAL A 144 8.37 0.70 13.53
CA VAL A 144 9.44 0.83 14.52
C VAL A 144 10.81 0.85 13.83
N SER A 145 11.08 -0.07 12.90
CA SER A 145 12.38 -0.15 12.22
C SER A 145 12.68 1.09 11.36
N ALA A 146 11.66 1.68 10.72
CA ALA A 146 11.82 2.95 10.00
C ALA A 146 12.08 4.13 10.96
N LEU A 147 11.37 4.19 12.09
CA LEU A 147 11.54 5.21 13.11
C LEU A 147 12.92 5.13 13.79
N GLU A 148 13.40 3.93 14.11
CA GLU A 148 14.73 3.70 14.67
C GLU A 148 15.86 4.10 13.70
N ALA A 149 15.64 3.92 12.39
CA ALA A 149 16.64 4.23 11.37
C ALA A 149 16.70 5.71 11.00
N PHE A 150 15.56 6.40 10.96
CA PHE A 150 15.44 7.75 10.37
C PHE A 150 14.51 8.71 11.12
N GLY A 151 13.83 8.28 12.18
CA GLY A 151 12.91 9.12 12.96
C GLY A 151 13.62 10.17 13.81
N THR A 152 12.86 11.18 14.23
CA THR A 152 13.30 12.22 15.17
C THR A 152 12.34 12.45 16.34
N LYS A 153 11.21 11.72 16.39
CA LYS A 153 10.20 11.81 17.45
C LYS A 153 9.93 10.46 18.13
N ASP A 154 9.49 10.54 19.39
CA ASP A 154 9.10 9.37 20.17
C ASP A 154 7.84 8.71 19.60
N LEU A 155 7.82 7.38 19.54
CA LEU A 155 6.66 6.60 19.07
C LEU A 155 5.37 6.96 19.84
N ALA A 156 5.48 7.29 21.13
CA ALA A 156 4.35 7.71 21.95
C ALA A 156 3.74 9.06 21.51
N GLU A 157 4.55 10.01 21.02
CA GLU A 157 4.04 11.26 20.42
C GLU A 157 3.29 10.96 19.11
N LEU A 158 3.89 10.11 18.26
CA LEU A 158 3.36 9.78 16.93
C LEU A 158 2.09 8.90 16.97
N ALA A 159 1.95 8.05 17.99
CA ALA A 159 0.78 7.20 18.19
C ALA A 159 -0.40 7.91 18.87
N ALA A 160 -0.16 9.01 19.61
CA ALA A 160 -1.21 9.68 20.38
C ALA A 160 -2.46 10.07 19.55
N PRO A 161 -2.34 10.67 18.33
CA PRO A 161 -3.52 11.00 17.54
C PRO A 161 -4.37 9.79 17.14
N ALA A 162 -3.72 8.65 16.86
CA ALA A 162 -4.41 7.40 16.53
C ALA A 162 -5.14 6.82 17.76
N ILE A 163 -4.51 6.87 18.94
CA ILE A 163 -5.12 6.45 20.21
C ILE A 163 -6.36 7.30 20.52
N GLU A 164 -6.29 8.62 20.31
CA GLU A 164 -7.43 9.52 20.50
C GLU A 164 -8.57 9.23 19.51
N LEU A 165 -8.28 9.10 18.21
CA LEU A 165 -9.26 8.74 17.18
C LEU A 165 -9.95 7.40 17.47
N ALA A 166 -9.21 6.39 17.97
CA ALA A 166 -9.76 5.08 18.29
C ALA A 166 -10.63 5.10 19.56
N ARG A 167 -10.20 5.83 20.60
CA ARG A 167 -10.89 5.96 21.90
C ARG A 167 -12.15 6.81 21.80
N ASP A 168 -12.01 8.00 21.24
CA ASP A 168 -13.05 9.03 21.23
C ASP A 168 -13.95 8.93 20.01
N GLY A 169 -13.51 8.18 18.99
CA GLY A 169 -14.24 7.87 17.78
C GLY A 169 -14.29 9.00 16.77
N PHE A 170 -14.73 8.67 15.56
CA PHE A 170 -14.90 9.61 14.47
C PHE A 170 -16.14 9.28 13.65
N GLU A 171 -16.64 10.27 12.91
CA GLU A 171 -17.79 10.14 12.02
C GLU A 171 -17.44 9.30 10.77
N VAL A 172 -18.22 8.24 10.54
CA VAL A 172 -18.13 7.38 9.35
C VAL A 172 -18.54 8.20 8.12
N ASP A 173 -17.67 8.24 7.13
CA ASP A 173 -17.94 8.93 5.87
C ASP A 173 -18.59 8.02 4.81
N GLN A 174 -18.93 8.62 3.67
CA GLN A 174 -19.58 7.94 2.55
C GLN A 174 -18.76 6.80 1.91
N PHE A 175 -17.43 6.80 2.06
CA PHE A 175 -16.58 5.76 1.48
C PHE A 175 -16.50 4.56 2.43
N LEU A 176 -16.22 4.80 3.71
CA LEU A 176 -16.22 3.73 4.71
C LEU A 176 -17.62 3.09 4.86
N ALA A 177 -18.71 3.87 4.82
CA ALA A 177 -20.06 3.32 4.85
C ALA A 177 -20.39 2.48 3.59
N ALA A 178 -19.87 2.86 2.42
CA ALA A 178 -20.07 2.08 1.19
C ALA A 178 -19.31 0.74 1.26
N ASP A 179 -18.03 0.77 1.64
CA ASP A 179 -17.21 -0.44 1.78
C ASP A 179 -17.82 -1.39 2.83
N LEU A 180 -18.28 -0.87 3.98
CA LEU A 180 -18.95 -1.65 5.03
C LEU A 180 -20.27 -2.29 4.57
N LEU A 181 -21.01 -1.62 3.69
CA LEU A 181 -22.28 -2.12 3.14
C LEU A 181 -22.04 -3.18 2.05
N GLU A 182 -21.01 -3.00 1.22
CA GLU A 182 -20.59 -3.96 0.20
C GLU A 182 -20.14 -5.28 0.84
N GLU A 183 -19.29 -5.20 1.87
CA GLU A 183 -18.70 -6.36 2.55
C GLU A 183 -19.55 -6.95 3.69
N ARG A 184 -20.78 -6.46 3.88
CA ARG A 184 -21.65 -6.81 5.03
C ARG A 184 -21.84 -8.31 5.25
N GLU A 185 -21.88 -9.11 4.17
CA GLU A 185 -22.12 -10.56 4.18
C GLU A 185 -20.89 -11.37 4.64
N ILE A 186 -19.69 -10.78 4.53
CA ILE A 186 -18.44 -11.34 5.07
C ILE A 186 -18.24 -10.84 6.50
N LEU A 187 -18.32 -9.53 6.71
CA LEU A 187 -18.15 -8.89 8.03
C LEU A 187 -19.19 -9.40 9.06
N GLY A 188 -20.42 -9.67 8.61
CA GLY A 188 -21.51 -10.19 9.43
C GLY A 188 -21.32 -11.64 9.90
N ARG A 189 -20.32 -12.37 9.40
CA ARG A 189 -20.00 -13.75 9.84
C ARG A 189 -19.36 -13.79 11.23
N PHE A 190 -18.71 -12.70 11.65
CA PHE A 190 -17.84 -12.69 12.82
C PHE A 190 -18.42 -11.84 13.97
N PRO A 191 -18.68 -12.42 15.16
CA PRO A 191 -19.18 -11.66 16.31
C PRO A 191 -18.26 -10.52 16.75
N SER A 192 -16.94 -10.71 16.67
CA SER A 192 -15.94 -9.69 16.99
C SER A 192 -16.05 -8.49 16.03
N THR A 193 -16.11 -8.73 14.72
CA THR A 193 -16.30 -7.69 13.69
C THR A 193 -17.62 -6.95 13.89
N ARG A 194 -18.73 -7.67 14.11
CA ARG A 194 -20.05 -7.07 14.39
C ARG A 194 -20.08 -6.19 15.63
N SER A 195 -19.30 -6.52 16.67
CA SER A 195 -19.25 -5.71 17.90
C SER A 195 -18.68 -4.30 17.69
N VAL A 196 -17.89 -4.11 16.62
CA VAL A 196 -17.21 -2.84 16.30
C VAL A 196 -17.93 -2.09 15.17
N PHE A 197 -18.28 -2.79 14.08
CA PHE A 197 -18.70 -2.18 12.81
C PHE A 197 -20.20 -2.28 12.50
N PHE A 198 -21.02 -2.79 13.43
CA PHE A 198 -22.47 -2.92 13.22
C PHE A 198 -23.28 -2.23 14.35
N ARG A 199 -24.49 -1.78 14.00
CA ARG A 199 -25.50 -1.23 14.91
C ARG A 199 -26.84 -1.87 14.57
N ASP A 200 -27.52 -2.42 15.57
CA ASP A 200 -28.88 -2.99 15.47
C ASP A 200 -29.10 -4.04 14.35
N GLY A 201 -28.00 -4.67 13.88
CA GLY A 201 -28.00 -5.71 12.86
C GLY A 201 -27.39 -5.29 11.52
N GLU A 202 -27.29 -3.98 11.26
CA GLU A 202 -26.74 -3.41 10.02
C GLU A 202 -25.32 -2.85 10.21
N PRO A 203 -24.50 -2.71 9.16
CA PRO A 203 -23.23 -2.00 9.23
C PRO A 203 -23.42 -0.51 9.58
N LEU A 204 -22.38 0.12 10.14
CA LEU A 204 -22.41 1.57 10.43
C LEU A 204 -22.63 2.41 9.15
N ALA A 205 -23.52 3.38 9.24
CA ALA A 205 -23.91 4.26 8.14
C ALA A 205 -23.17 5.62 8.19
N VAL A 206 -23.33 6.42 7.13
CA VAL A 206 -22.78 7.79 7.08
C VAL A 206 -23.35 8.63 8.24
N GLY A 207 -22.48 9.28 8.99
CA GLY A 207 -22.85 10.06 10.17
C GLY A 207 -22.81 9.28 11.49
N ASP A 208 -22.72 7.95 11.47
CA ASP A 208 -22.50 7.16 12.69
C ASP A 208 -21.09 7.42 13.26
N THR A 209 -20.93 7.23 14.58
CA THR A 209 -19.60 7.32 15.23
C THR A 209 -18.98 5.94 15.40
N LEU A 210 -17.91 5.65 14.65
CA LEU A 210 -17.07 4.47 14.86
C LEU A 210 -16.17 4.69 16.09
N ARG A 211 -16.21 3.76 17.06
CA ARG A 211 -15.37 3.76 18.28
C ARG A 211 -14.69 2.42 18.44
N GLN A 212 -13.37 2.41 18.59
CA GLN A 212 -12.54 1.21 18.54
C GLN A 212 -11.70 1.11 19.83
N ARG A 213 -12.36 0.81 20.96
CA ARG A 213 -11.72 0.84 22.29
C ARG A 213 -10.58 -0.17 22.44
N ASP A 214 -10.74 -1.37 21.91
CA ASP A 214 -9.71 -2.41 21.97
C ASP A 214 -8.49 -2.02 21.12
N LEU A 215 -8.74 -1.41 19.95
CA LEU A 215 -7.70 -0.85 19.09
C LEU A 215 -6.93 0.27 19.79
N ALA A 216 -7.62 1.16 20.50
CA ALA A 216 -7.00 2.22 21.30
C ALA A 216 -6.08 1.65 22.40
N ALA A 217 -6.51 0.56 23.05
CA ALA A 217 -5.70 -0.13 24.05
C ALA A 217 -4.48 -0.86 23.42
N THR A 218 -4.64 -1.43 22.22
CA THR A 218 -3.54 -2.05 21.45
C THR A 218 -2.51 -1.01 21.00
N LEU A 219 -2.97 0.12 20.45
CA LEU A 219 -2.14 1.27 20.09
C LEU A 219 -1.41 1.84 21.31
N ALA A 220 -2.05 1.91 22.48
CA ALA A 220 -1.40 2.35 23.71
C ALA A 220 -0.25 1.41 24.16
N ARG A 221 -0.44 0.09 24.13
CA ARG A 221 0.63 -0.88 24.44
C ARG A 221 1.78 -0.80 23.43
N PHE A 222 1.46 -0.64 22.14
CA PHE A 222 2.45 -0.44 21.09
C PHE A 222 3.22 0.90 21.26
N ALA A 223 2.54 1.97 21.61
CA ALA A 223 3.15 3.29 21.88
C ALA A 223 4.10 3.28 23.08
N GLU A 224 3.78 2.52 24.13
CA GLU A 224 4.58 2.39 25.35
C GLU A 224 5.83 1.50 25.17
N SER A 225 5.75 0.44 24.36
CA SER A 225 6.78 -0.62 24.31
C SER A 225 7.25 -1.01 22.91
N GLY A 226 6.89 -0.25 21.87
CA GLY A 226 7.25 -0.48 20.48
C GLY A 226 6.99 -1.93 20.04
N PHE A 227 8.00 -2.58 19.47
CA PHE A 227 7.96 -3.99 19.06
C PHE A 227 7.44 -4.91 20.19
N HIS A 228 7.92 -4.75 21.43
CA HIS A 228 7.47 -5.59 22.55
C HIS A 228 6.02 -5.35 22.95
N GLY A 229 5.46 -4.17 22.68
CA GLY A 229 4.06 -3.84 22.94
C GLY A 229 3.07 -4.56 22.02
N PHE A 230 3.52 -5.03 20.86
CA PHE A 230 2.72 -5.77 19.89
C PHE A 230 3.08 -7.27 19.83
N TYR A 231 4.36 -7.59 19.63
CA TYR A 231 4.83 -8.94 19.33
C TYR A 231 5.15 -9.80 20.56
N ARG A 232 4.97 -9.26 21.77
CA ARG A 232 5.17 -9.99 23.04
C ARG A 232 4.11 -9.60 24.06
N GLY A 233 4.07 -10.33 25.16
CA GLY A 233 3.24 -9.98 26.32
C GLY A 233 1.74 -10.05 26.02
N GLU A 234 1.00 -9.04 26.46
CA GLU A 234 -0.47 -9.07 26.46
C GLU A 234 -1.08 -9.05 25.06
N THR A 235 -0.48 -8.31 24.11
CA THR A 235 -0.97 -8.29 22.73
C THR A 235 -0.77 -9.66 22.06
N ALA A 236 0.43 -10.24 22.18
CA ALA A 236 0.73 -11.54 21.59
C ALA A 236 -0.14 -12.67 22.15
N ARG A 237 -0.29 -12.76 23.48
CA ARG A 237 -1.18 -13.74 24.14
C ARG A 237 -2.62 -13.68 23.62
N ARG A 238 -3.19 -12.48 23.50
CA ARG A 238 -4.55 -12.28 22.99
C ARG A 238 -4.68 -12.70 21.53
N PHE A 239 -3.69 -12.34 20.70
CA PHE A 239 -3.67 -12.72 19.30
C PHE A 239 -3.66 -14.25 19.13
N ALA A 240 -2.70 -14.93 19.78
CA ALA A 240 -2.57 -16.39 19.72
C ALA A 240 -3.80 -17.12 20.30
N ALA A 241 -4.38 -16.61 21.40
CA ALA A 241 -5.61 -17.15 21.96
C ALA A 241 -6.80 -17.01 21.00
N HIS A 242 -6.94 -15.86 20.33
CA HIS A 242 -8.00 -15.66 19.33
C HIS A 242 -7.80 -16.54 18.10
N GLN A 243 -6.57 -16.67 17.59
CA GLN A 243 -6.21 -17.59 16.50
C GLN A 243 -6.61 -19.03 16.84
N ALA A 244 -6.19 -19.54 18.00
CA ALA A 244 -6.54 -20.87 18.47
C ALA A 244 -8.07 -21.08 18.61
N ALA A 245 -8.79 -20.06 19.09
CA ALA A 245 -10.25 -20.11 19.25
C ALA A 245 -11.03 -20.05 17.92
N THR A 246 -10.43 -19.51 16.85
CA THR A 246 -11.07 -19.29 15.55
C THR A 246 -10.54 -20.18 14.43
N GLY A 247 -9.70 -21.17 14.75
CA GLY A 247 -9.18 -22.16 13.80
C GLY A 247 -7.97 -21.68 12.97
N GLY A 248 -7.36 -20.57 13.37
CA GLY A 248 -6.11 -20.07 12.81
C GLY A 248 -4.87 -20.78 13.37
N ILE A 249 -3.71 -20.42 12.83
CA ILE A 249 -2.44 -21.15 13.06
C ILE A 249 -1.27 -20.31 13.56
N ILE A 250 -1.44 -18.98 13.71
CA ILE A 250 -0.42 -18.08 14.27
C ILE A 250 -0.40 -18.22 15.80
N ASP A 251 0.78 -18.41 16.38
CA ASP A 251 0.99 -18.44 17.83
C ASP A 251 1.90 -17.31 18.36
N GLU A 252 2.27 -17.38 19.65
CA GLU A 252 3.16 -16.38 20.27
C GLU A 252 4.62 -16.50 19.81
N GLU A 253 5.07 -17.67 19.35
CA GLU A 253 6.42 -17.87 18.83
C GLU A 253 6.56 -17.27 17.43
N ASP A 254 5.55 -17.46 16.58
CA ASP A 254 5.41 -16.78 15.28
C ASP A 254 5.53 -15.25 15.41
N LEU A 255 4.78 -14.67 16.34
CA LEU A 255 4.82 -13.23 16.63
C LEU A 255 6.18 -12.81 17.17
N ALA A 256 6.74 -13.53 18.14
CA ALA A 256 8.01 -13.19 18.76
C ALA A 256 9.22 -13.33 17.82
N ALA A 257 9.11 -14.16 16.77
CA ALA A 257 10.10 -14.38 15.73
C ALA A 257 9.96 -13.43 14.51
N TYR A 258 8.88 -12.64 14.43
CA TYR A 258 8.69 -11.70 13.32
C TYR A 258 9.82 -10.65 13.28
N SER A 259 10.24 -10.29 12.07
CA SER A 259 11.25 -9.26 11.82
C SER A 259 11.07 -8.65 10.42
N PRO A 260 11.11 -7.30 10.29
CA PRO A 260 11.16 -6.61 9.02
C PRO A 260 12.58 -6.69 8.45
N VAL A 261 12.73 -6.44 7.14
CA VAL A 261 14.03 -6.43 6.45
C VAL A 261 14.26 -5.07 5.82
N ARG A 262 15.40 -4.45 6.15
CA ARG A 262 15.88 -3.25 5.45
C ARG A 262 16.66 -3.69 4.21
N ARG A 263 16.07 -3.48 3.03
CA ARG A 263 16.61 -3.82 1.71
C ARG A 263 17.15 -2.57 1.00
N GLN A 264 18.01 -2.76 0.01
CA GLN A 264 18.44 -1.68 -0.90
C GLN A 264 17.35 -1.45 -1.97
N PRO A 265 16.93 -0.19 -2.23
CA PRO A 265 16.00 0.10 -3.32
C PRO A 265 16.52 -0.33 -4.68
N LEU A 266 15.63 -0.81 -5.54
CA LEU A 266 15.95 -0.99 -6.96
C LEU A 266 16.13 0.36 -7.63
N ARG A 267 17.04 0.42 -8.60
CA ARG A 267 17.34 1.61 -9.39
C ARG A 267 17.22 1.29 -10.87
N GLY A 268 16.56 2.15 -11.62
CA GLY A 268 16.58 2.15 -13.08
C GLY A 268 16.50 3.57 -13.63
N SER A 269 16.48 3.69 -14.95
CA SER A 269 16.40 4.98 -15.64
C SER A 269 15.21 5.04 -16.58
N TYR A 270 14.62 6.22 -16.72
CA TYR A 270 13.64 6.53 -17.75
C TYR A 270 13.85 7.95 -18.26
N ARG A 271 14.32 8.12 -19.50
CA ARG A 271 14.45 9.41 -20.21
C ARG A 271 15.20 10.51 -19.44
N GLY A 272 16.30 10.13 -18.80
CA GLY A 272 17.11 11.06 -17.99
C GLY A 272 16.59 11.29 -16.57
N TYR A 273 15.54 10.57 -16.15
CA TYR A 273 15.14 10.43 -14.76
C TYR A 273 15.71 9.12 -14.18
N GLU A 274 16.08 9.13 -12.91
CA GLU A 274 16.38 7.92 -12.13
C GLU A 274 15.10 7.52 -11.38
N VAL A 275 14.77 6.23 -11.37
CA VAL A 275 13.57 5.68 -10.71
C VAL A 275 14.01 4.73 -9.62
N LEU A 276 13.67 5.06 -8.38
CA LEU A 276 13.83 4.21 -7.20
C LEU A 276 12.51 3.49 -6.93
N SER A 277 12.54 2.18 -6.72
CA SER A 277 11.35 1.40 -6.36
C SER A 277 11.71 0.16 -5.51
N MET A 278 10.71 -0.61 -5.10
CA MET A 278 10.90 -1.73 -4.17
C MET A 278 11.53 -2.98 -4.81
N PRO A 279 12.50 -3.62 -4.14
CA PRO A 279 12.92 -4.99 -4.47
C PRO A 279 11.88 -6.05 -4.07
N PRO A 280 12.06 -7.30 -4.55
CA PRO A 280 11.36 -8.47 -4.02
C PRO A 280 11.41 -8.55 -2.47
N PRO A 281 10.34 -9.01 -1.79
CA PRO A 281 9.11 -9.65 -2.31
C PRO A 281 8.06 -8.68 -2.89
N SER A 282 8.36 -7.40 -3.11
CA SER A 282 7.57 -6.64 -4.09
C SER A 282 7.99 -7.00 -5.52
N SER A 283 7.01 -7.38 -6.32
CA SER A 283 7.13 -7.45 -7.78
C SER A 283 7.05 -6.09 -8.47
N GLY A 284 6.52 -5.09 -7.76
CA GLY A 284 6.17 -3.78 -8.26
C GLY A 284 7.34 -3.06 -8.91
N GLY A 285 8.46 -2.94 -8.18
CA GLY A 285 9.64 -2.25 -8.68
C GLY A 285 10.29 -2.95 -9.87
N VAL A 286 10.39 -4.29 -9.87
CA VAL A 286 10.97 -5.02 -11.01
C VAL A 286 10.09 -4.85 -12.25
N ALA A 287 8.78 -5.09 -12.15
CA ALA A 287 7.88 -4.96 -13.27
C ALA A 287 7.79 -3.52 -13.80
N LEU A 288 7.77 -2.51 -12.92
CA LEU A 288 7.77 -1.10 -13.31
C LEU A 288 9.05 -0.73 -14.09
N LEU A 289 10.22 -1.05 -13.54
CA LEU A 289 11.50 -0.74 -14.20
C LEU A 289 11.66 -1.51 -15.52
N GLN A 290 11.15 -2.75 -15.60
CA GLN A 290 11.13 -3.53 -16.83
C GLN A 290 10.24 -2.88 -17.91
N MET A 291 9.03 -2.41 -17.54
CA MET A 291 8.14 -1.68 -18.46
C MET A 291 8.75 -0.37 -18.93
N LEU A 292 9.29 0.45 -18.02
CA LEU A 292 9.94 1.72 -18.36
C LEU A 292 11.15 1.52 -19.29
N GLY A 293 12.05 0.58 -18.99
CA GLY A 293 13.22 0.31 -19.83
C GLY A 293 12.89 -0.36 -21.18
N MET A 294 11.72 -1.00 -21.31
CA MET A 294 11.16 -1.31 -22.62
C MET A 294 10.67 -0.03 -23.34
N LEU A 295 9.87 0.81 -22.69
CA LEU A 295 9.29 2.04 -23.28
C LEU A 295 10.34 3.07 -23.72
N GLU A 296 11.55 3.08 -23.14
CA GLU A 296 12.70 3.90 -23.61
C GLU A 296 12.94 3.82 -25.12
N GLY A 297 12.66 2.65 -25.73
CA GLY A 297 12.86 2.45 -27.17
C GLY A 297 11.69 2.86 -28.07
N PHE A 298 10.63 3.45 -27.52
CA PHE A 298 9.47 3.93 -28.26
C PHE A 298 9.30 5.44 -28.10
N ASP A 299 8.82 6.11 -29.15
CA ASP A 299 8.50 7.54 -29.13
C ASP A 299 7.05 7.75 -28.63
N MET A 300 6.85 7.66 -27.32
CA MET A 300 5.53 7.85 -26.70
C MET A 300 5.00 9.26 -26.96
N ALA A 301 5.85 10.28 -26.87
CA ALA A 301 5.48 11.67 -27.12
C ALA A 301 4.93 11.86 -28.55
N GLY A 302 5.65 11.41 -29.58
CA GLY A 302 5.23 11.48 -30.98
C GLY A 302 4.11 10.51 -31.37
N ALA A 303 3.90 9.42 -30.60
CA ALA A 303 2.72 8.57 -30.76
C ALA A 303 1.44 9.20 -30.21
N GLY A 304 1.54 10.17 -29.29
CA GLY A 304 0.44 10.96 -28.77
C GLY A 304 -0.40 10.24 -27.70
N TYR A 305 -0.83 11.00 -26.69
CA TYR A 305 -1.63 10.49 -25.57
C TYR A 305 -2.91 9.77 -26.05
N GLN A 306 -3.20 8.60 -25.46
CA GLN A 306 -4.35 7.74 -25.76
C GLN A 306 -4.56 7.35 -27.24
N SER A 307 -3.55 7.53 -28.11
CA SER A 307 -3.62 6.99 -29.47
C SER A 307 -3.59 5.45 -29.45
N ALA A 308 -4.09 4.82 -30.52
CA ALA A 308 -4.00 3.38 -30.70
C ALA A 308 -2.56 2.84 -30.54
N ARG A 309 -1.55 3.62 -30.96
CA ARG A 309 -0.14 3.22 -30.91
C ARG A 309 0.40 3.27 -29.49
N SER A 310 0.13 4.35 -28.77
CA SER A 310 0.54 4.52 -27.37
C SER A 310 -0.13 3.49 -26.47
N ILE A 311 -1.43 3.24 -26.65
CA ILE A 311 -2.16 2.19 -25.91
C ILE A 311 -1.61 0.80 -26.26
N HIS A 312 -1.37 0.50 -27.55
CA HIS A 312 -0.76 -0.76 -27.95
C HIS A 312 0.60 -0.97 -27.27
N TRP A 313 1.53 0.00 -27.32
CA TRP A 313 2.84 -0.15 -26.68
C TRP A 313 2.75 -0.29 -25.16
N LEU A 314 1.89 0.50 -24.48
CA LEU A 314 1.62 0.35 -23.05
C LEU A 314 1.13 -1.07 -22.72
N VAL A 315 0.12 -1.56 -23.43
CA VAL A 315 -0.43 -2.91 -23.22
C VAL A 315 0.61 -3.99 -23.51
N GLU A 316 1.42 -3.84 -24.55
CA GLU A 316 2.42 -4.85 -24.92
C GLU A 316 3.62 -4.92 -23.96
N VAL A 317 4.06 -3.79 -23.38
CA VAL A 317 5.04 -3.83 -22.27
C VAL A 317 4.43 -4.40 -20.99
N MET A 318 3.16 -4.09 -20.69
CA MET A 318 2.44 -4.69 -19.57
C MET A 318 2.32 -6.20 -19.75
N ARG A 319 1.85 -6.70 -20.91
CA ARG A 319 1.76 -8.14 -21.19
C ARG A 319 3.09 -8.84 -20.97
N ARG A 320 4.21 -8.28 -21.46
CA ARG A 320 5.57 -8.83 -21.22
C ARG A 320 5.96 -8.78 -19.76
N ALA A 321 5.75 -7.66 -19.07
CA ALA A 321 6.12 -7.52 -17.67
C ALA A 321 5.25 -8.37 -16.73
N TYR A 322 3.98 -8.64 -17.04
CA TYR A 322 3.15 -9.61 -16.30
C TYR A 322 3.40 -11.06 -16.72
N ALA A 323 3.81 -11.27 -17.98
CA ALA A 323 4.48 -12.49 -18.40
C ALA A 323 5.91 -12.61 -17.84
N ASP A 324 6.39 -11.60 -17.11
CA ASP A 324 7.52 -11.58 -16.15
C ASP A 324 7.07 -11.31 -14.66
N ARG A 325 5.73 -11.22 -14.38
CA ARG A 325 4.99 -11.26 -13.08
C ARG A 325 4.13 -12.53 -12.59
N ALA A 326 3.75 -13.57 -13.41
CA ALA A 326 3.28 -15.00 -13.16
C ALA A 326 4.14 -16.30 -13.68
N ARG A 327 5.29 -16.80 -13.09
CA ARG A 327 6.57 -17.61 -13.50
C ARG A 327 8.11 -17.25 -13.04
N TRP A 328 8.56 -16.02 -12.63
CA TRP A 328 9.90 -15.30 -12.43
C TRP A 328 10.17 -14.29 -11.21
N LEU A 329 9.27 -13.96 -10.25
CA LEU A 329 9.47 -13.06 -9.06
C LEU A 329 8.95 -13.61 -7.70
N GLY A 330 9.74 -13.81 -6.65
CA GLY A 330 9.29 -14.45 -5.40
C GLY A 330 9.83 -13.78 -4.14
N ASP A 331 9.73 -14.47 -2.98
CA ASP A 331 10.51 -14.09 -1.79
C ASP A 331 12.00 -14.41 -2.04
N PRO A 332 12.89 -13.40 -2.09
CA PRO A 332 14.32 -13.62 -2.31
C PRO A 332 14.98 -14.38 -1.16
N ASP A 333 14.35 -14.41 0.03
CA ASP A 333 14.88 -15.12 1.20
C ASP A 333 14.67 -16.65 1.05
N PHE A 334 13.82 -17.10 0.11
CA PHE A 334 13.47 -18.50 -0.15
C PHE A 334 13.69 -18.95 -1.62
N TYR A 335 13.94 -18.01 -2.52
CA TYR A 335 14.03 -18.29 -3.95
C TYR A 335 14.97 -17.33 -4.68
N ASP A 336 15.82 -17.85 -5.57
CA ASP A 336 16.74 -17.03 -6.37
C ASP A 336 16.01 -16.25 -7.48
N VAL A 337 15.61 -15.01 -7.16
CA VAL A 337 14.92 -14.08 -8.07
C VAL A 337 15.97 -13.28 -8.86
N PRO A 338 16.06 -13.43 -10.20
CA PRO A 338 17.16 -12.88 -11.00
C PRO A 338 16.92 -11.42 -11.39
N VAL A 339 16.74 -10.53 -10.42
CA VAL A 339 16.41 -9.12 -10.64
C VAL A 339 17.38 -8.45 -11.63
N GLU A 340 18.68 -8.72 -11.49
CA GLU A 340 19.71 -8.21 -12.41
C GLU A 340 19.47 -8.64 -13.86
N GLY A 341 19.13 -9.91 -14.08
CA GLY A 341 18.83 -10.45 -15.42
C GLY A 341 17.52 -9.93 -16.01
N MET A 342 16.50 -9.71 -15.16
CA MET A 342 15.21 -9.16 -15.57
C MET A 342 15.27 -7.68 -15.96
N LEU A 343 16.25 -6.94 -15.41
CA LEU A 343 16.47 -5.52 -15.68
C LEU A 343 17.67 -5.25 -16.61
N ALA A 344 18.40 -6.28 -17.05
CA ALA A 344 19.55 -6.15 -17.93
C ALA A 344 19.17 -5.49 -19.29
N PRO A 345 19.91 -4.49 -19.79
CA PRO A 345 19.58 -3.78 -21.02
C PRO A 345 19.41 -4.68 -22.25
N GLU A 346 20.18 -5.77 -22.34
CA GLU A 346 20.10 -6.79 -23.40
C GLU A 346 18.74 -7.51 -23.36
N TYR A 347 18.26 -7.80 -22.15
CA TYR A 347 17.01 -8.52 -21.94
C TYR A 347 15.80 -7.60 -22.19
N LEU A 348 15.83 -6.36 -21.73
CA LEU A 348 14.81 -5.34 -22.04
C LEU A 348 14.73 -5.07 -23.54
N ARG A 349 15.88 -4.99 -24.23
CA ARG A 349 15.94 -4.88 -25.70
C ARG A 349 15.33 -6.11 -26.39
N LYS A 350 15.56 -7.31 -25.88
CA LYS A 350 14.98 -8.56 -26.41
C LYS A 350 13.46 -8.61 -26.23
N LEU A 351 12.95 -8.25 -25.05
CA LEU A 351 11.50 -8.16 -24.80
C LEU A 351 10.85 -7.12 -25.72
N ARG A 352 11.44 -5.92 -25.82
CA ARG A 352 10.96 -4.88 -26.76
C ARG A 352 10.96 -5.36 -28.20
N ALA A 353 12.01 -6.05 -28.64
CA ALA A 353 12.13 -6.55 -30.01
C ALA A 353 11.13 -7.66 -30.36
N SER A 354 10.40 -8.21 -29.38
CA SER A 354 9.28 -9.13 -29.62
C SER A 354 7.92 -8.42 -29.69
N ILE A 355 7.85 -7.09 -29.52
CA ILE A 355 6.61 -6.32 -29.71
C ILE A 355 6.41 -6.10 -31.21
N GLU A 356 5.36 -6.74 -31.75
CA GLU A 356 4.94 -6.58 -33.14
C GLU A 356 4.13 -5.28 -33.30
N PRO A 357 4.48 -4.37 -34.23
CA PRO A 357 3.93 -3.01 -34.25
C PRO A 357 2.47 -2.91 -34.73
N ASP A 358 1.96 -3.95 -35.39
CA ASP A 358 0.67 -3.97 -36.09
C ASP A 358 -0.15 -5.26 -35.85
N ARG A 359 0.21 -6.06 -34.83
CA ARG A 359 -0.56 -7.22 -34.37
C ARG A 359 -0.31 -7.56 -32.90
N VAL A 360 -1.28 -8.22 -32.27
CA VAL A 360 -1.07 -8.92 -30.99
C VAL A 360 -0.33 -10.23 -31.25
N ASP A 361 0.80 -10.43 -30.56
CA ASP A 361 1.57 -11.68 -30.58
C ASP A 361 1.21 -12.61 -29.41
N ALA A 362 1.61 -13.87 -29.51
CA ALA A 362 1.46 -14.84 -28.43
C ALA A 362 2.53 -14.62 -27.34
N VAL A 363 2.20 -13.82 -26.33
CA VAL A 363 3.09 -13.57 -25.20
C VAL A 363 3.16 -14.80 -24.30
N VAL A 364 4.33 -15.44 -24.30
CA VAL A 364 4.76 -16.35 -23.24
C VAL A 364 5.72 -15.61 -22.32
N ALA A 365 5.87 -16.12 -21.09
CA ALA A 365 6.94 -15.67 -20.20
C ALA A 365 8.29 -15.78 -20.91
N GLY A 366 9.19 -14.82 -20.68
CA GLY A 366 10.55 -14.91 -21.19
C GLY A 366 11.31 -16.10 -20.59
N ARG A 367 12.61 -16.22 -20.88
CA ARG A 367 13.53 -17.03 -20.06
C ARG A 367 14.67 -16.18 -19.45
N PRO A 368 14.37 -15.20 -18.57
CA PRO A 368 15.18 -14.96 -17.38
C PRO A 368 15.01 -16.16 -16.42
N ALA A 369 15.63 -16.14 -15.25
CA ALA A 369 15.46 -17.18 -14.22
C ALA A 369 14.23 -16.96 -13.28
N GLY A 370 14.07 -17.83 -12.27
CA GLY A 370 12.84 -18.26 -11.56
C GLY A 370 11.89 -17.30 -10.78
N ALA A 371 10.56 -17.63 -10.65
CA ALA A 371 9.52 -17.18 -9.63
C ALA A 371 7.96 -16.87 -9.87
N LYS A 372 7.37 -15.75 -9.36
CA LYS A 372 6.15 -14.85 -9.70
C LYS A 372 4.76 -15.05 -8.96
N GLU A 373 4.01 -13.98 -8.54
CA GLU A 373 2.55 -13.92 -8.08
C GLU A 373 1.69 -12.58 -7.90
N SER A 374 1.37 -11.94 -6.71
CA SER A 374 -0.01 -11.36 -6.30
C SER A 374 -0.30 -9.85 -5.82
N ASP A 375 -1.51 -9.48 -5.24
CA ASP A 375 -2.32 -8.20 -5.40
C ASP A 375 -3.43 -7.67 -4.36
N ASP A 376 -3.21 -6.80 -3.35
CA ASP A 376 -4.16 -5.66 -3.00
C ASP A 376 -3.59 -4.68 -1.94
N THR A 377 -4.04 -3.40 -1.83
CA THR A 377 -3.32 -2.37 -1.01
C THR A 377 -3.99 -0.99 -0.70
N THR A 378 -3.47 -0.19 0.28
CA THR A 378 -3.52 1.31 0.41
C THR A 378 -2.14 2.01 0.27
N HIS A 379 -2.10 3.31 -0.09
CA HIS A 379 -0.84 4.06 -0.32
C HIS A 379 -0.86 5.51 0.22
N PHE A 380 0.29 6.01 0.67
CA PHE A 380 0.51 7.43 0.99
C PHE A 380 1.94 7.89 0.63
N SER A 381 2.09 9.20 0.38
CA SER A 381 3.37 9.83 0.06
C SER A 381 3.59 11.12 0.87
N ILE A 382 4.83 11.38 1.29
CA ILE A 382 5.21 12.51 2.15
C ILE A 382 6.51 13.15 1.65
N VAL A 383 6.56 14.49 1.66
CA VAL A 383 7.77 15.29 1.40
C VAL A 383 7.89 16.37 2.47
N ASP A 384 9.00 16.41 3.20
CA ASP A 384 9.22 17.38 4.28
C ASP A 384 10.00 18.65 3.84
N GLY A 385 10.24 19.53 4.82
CA GLY A 385 10.94 20.80 4.64
C GLY A 385 12.42 20.67 4.28
N ALA A 386 13.10 19.62 4.74
CA ALA A 386 14.50 19.34 4.44
C ALA A 386 14.68 18.68 3.06
N GLY A 387 13.62 18.07 2.53
CA GLY A 387 13.64 17.33 1.26
C GLY A 387 13.76 15.83 1.44
N ASN A 388 13.54 15.31 2.66
CA ASN A 388 13.34 13.87 2.84
C ASN A 388 11.99 13.49 2.26
N VAL A 389 11.90 12.29 1.69
CA VAL A 389 10.70 11.76 1.04
C VAL A 389 10.41 10.34 1.50
N VAL A 390 9.12 10.04 1.65
CA VAL A 390 8.62 8.70 1.92
C VAL A 390 7.52 8.37 0.92
N SER A 391 7.60 7.19 0.33
CA SER A 391 6.56 6.55 -0.47
C SER A 391 6.21 5.23 0.22
N CYS A 392 4.99 5.10 0.75
CA CYS A 392 4.62 3.99 1.64
C CYS A 392 3.34 3.31 1.18
N THR A 393 3.37 1.98 1.08
CA THR A 393 2.31 1.16 0.50
C THR A 393 2.05 0.00 1.47
N THR A 394 0.85 -0.14 2.01
CA THR A 394 0.55 -1.03 3.16
C THR A 394 -0.88 -1.56 3.09
N THR A 395 -1.12 -2.78 3.58
CA THR A 395 -2.30 -3.56 3.23
C THR A 395 -2.66 -4.61 4.28
N ILE A 396 -3.80 -5.26 4.07
CA ILE A 396 -4.30 -6.48 4.70
C ILE A 396 -4.85 -7.46 3.63
N ASN A 397 -4.34 -7.34 2.40
CA ASN A 397 -4.87 -7.86 1.15
C ASN A 397 -6.28 -7.31 0.87
N SER A 398 -7.34 -8.11 0.84
CA SER A 398 -8.69 -7.68 0.42
C SER A 398 -9.26 -6.51 1.25
N THR A 399 -10.35 -5.89 0.81
CA THR A 399 -11.12 -4.92 1.61
C THR A 399 -11.54 -5.54 2.95
N PHE A 400 -11.05 -5.01 4.08
CA PHE A 400 -11.18 -5.60 5.43
C PHE A 400 -10.49 -6.98 5.62
N GLY A 401 -9.62 -7.38 4.69
CA GLY A 401 -8.79 -8.58 4.75
C GLY A 401 -9.62 -9.85 4.88
N SER A 402 -9.36 -10.63 5.93
CA SER A 402 -10.11 -11.86 6.21
C SER A 402 -11.55 -11.64 6.73
N GLY A 403 -11.96 -10.37 6.90
CA GLY A 403 -13.22 -9.96 7.52
C GLY A 403 -13.27 -10.14 9.05
N LEU A 404 -12.25 -10.74 9.66
CA LEU A 404 -12.19 -11.06 11.08
C LEU A 404 -11.45 -9.97 11.87
N VAL A 405 -12.15 -9.29 12.78
CA VAL A 405 -11.51 -8.46 13.81
C VAL A 405 -10.96 -9.36 14.91
N VAL A 406 -9.69 -9.19 15.26
CA VAL A 406 -9.03 -9.93 16.35
C VAL A 406 -9.61 -9.47 17.69
N GLU A 407 -10.32 -10.37 18.37
CA GLU A 407 -11.08 -10.05 19.59
C GLU A 407 -10.16 -9.57 20.73
N GLY A 408 -10.59 -8.52 21.45
CA GLY A 408 -9.80 -7.93 22.52
C GLY A 408 -8.55 -7.15 22.06
N LEU A 409 -8.32 -7.06 20.74
CA LEU A 409 -7.23 -6.29 20.10
C LEU A 409 -7.72 -5.24 19.09
N GLY A 410 -8.85 -5.47 18.43
CA GLY A 410 -9.64 -4.43 17.75
C GLY A 410 -9.20 -4.04 16.33
N PHE A 411 -8.33 -4.81 15.68
CA PHE A 411 -7.96 -4.62 14.26
C PHE A 411 -8.36 -5.83 13.41
N PHE A 412 -8.54 -5.63 12.10
CA PHE A 412 -8.78 -6.71 11.14
C PHE A 412 -7.54 -7.57 10.94
N LEU A 413 -7.71 -8.89 10.93
CA LEU A 413 -6.70 -9.82 10.45
C LEU A 413 -6.65 -9.79 8.92
N ASN A 414 -5.45 -9.75 8.38
CA ASN A 414 -5.17 -9.82 6.95
C ASN A 414 -5.61 -11.15 6.30
N ASN A 415 -5.71 -11.18 4.96
CA ASN A 415 -5.85 -12.43 4.19
C ASN A 415 -4.70 -12.60 3.19
N GLU A 416 -3.48 -12.24 3.59
CA GLU A 416 -2.29 -12.26 2.73
C GLU A 416 -1.86 -13.65 2.28
N MET A 417 -2.32 -14.72 2.92
CA MET A 417 -1.95 -16.07 2.49
C MET A 417 -2.59 -16.46 1.15
N ASP A 418 -3.59 -15.72 0.65
CA ASP A 418 -4.09 -15.82 -0.74
C ASP A 418 -3.07 -15.30 -1.77
N ASP A 419 -2.11 -14.47 -1.35
CA ASP A 419 -0.94 -14.08 -2.14
C ASP A 419 0.16 -15.16 -2.15
N PHE A 420 -0.19 -16.43 -1.89
CA PHE A 420 0.61 -17.60 -2.22
C PHE A 420 -0.08 -18.50 -3.24
N SER A 421 0.73 -19.17 -4.06
CA SER A 421 0.31 -20.15 -5.06
C SER A 421 -0.15 -21.42 -4.34
N ALA A 422 -1.40 -21.42 -3.90
CA ALA A 422 -2.07 -22.61 -3.37
C ALA A 422 -2.00 -23.78 -4.36
N LYS A 423 -1.97 -23.49 -5.67
CA LYS A 423 -1.67 -24.45 -6.72
C LYS A 423 -1.07 -23.77 -7.96
N PRO A 424 0.09 -24.23 -8.48
CA PRO A 424 0.68 -23.68 -9.70
C PRO A 424 -0.29 -23.69 -10.88
N GLY A 425 -0.40 -22.56 -11.59
CA GLY A 425 -1.29 -22.43 -12.75
C GLY A 425 -2.75 -22.10 -12.41
N VAL A 426 -3.16 -22.15 -11.15
CA VAL A 426 -4.49 -21.69 -10.69
C VAL A 426 -4.39 -20.20 -10.33
N PRO A 427 -5.35 -19.35 -10.74
CA PRO A 427 -5.37 -17.97 -10.31
C PRO A 427 -5.91 -17.82 -8.88
N ASN A 428 -5.39 -16.84 -8.14
CA ASN A 428 -5.99 -16.34 -6.90
C ASN A 428 -7.20 -15.41 -7.17
N GLN A 429 -7.74 -14.77 -6.13
CA GLN A 429 -8.95 -13.93 -6.25
C GLN A 429 -8.81 -12.78 -7.27
N PHE A 430 -7.59 -12.33 -7.56
CA PHE A 430 -7.29 -11.23 -8.50
C PHE A 430 -7.04 -11.71 -9.94
N GLY A 431 -7.26 -13.00 -10.21
CA GLY A 431 -7.01 -13.58 -11.53
C GLY A 431 -5.54 -13.81 -11.85
N LEU A 432 -4.63 -13.62 -10.89
CA LEU A 432 -3.19 -13.77 -11.09
C LEU A 432 -2.72 -15.20 -10.87
N VAL A 433 -1.93 -15.68 -11.81
CA VAL A 433 -1.45 -17.07 -11.84
C VAL A 433 -0.10 -17.21 -11.15
N GLY A 434 -0.05 -17.97 -10.07
CA GLY A 434 1.18 -18.33 -9.36
C GLY A 434 1.98 -19.49 -9.94
N GLY A 435 3.16 -19.69 -9.33
CA GLY A 435 4.00 -20.87 -9.55
C GLY A 435 4.88 -21.21 -8.34
N GLU A 436 5.61 -22.33 -8.43
CA GLU A 436 6.39 -22.95 -7.34
C GLU A 436 7.17 -22.00 -6.42
N ALA A 437 7.79 -20.96 -6.97
CA ALA A 437 8.59 -20.04 -6.17
C ALA A 437 7.78 -19.15 -5.23
N ASN A 438 6.49 -19.01 -5.47
CA ASN A 438 5.55 -18.37 -4.56
C ASN A 438 4.53 -19.39 -4.00
N ALA A 439 4.87 -20.69 -3.99
CA ALA A 439 4.15 -21.66 -3.17
C ALA A 439 4.36 -21.38 -1.67
N ILE A 440 3.37 -21.75 -0.84
CA ILE A 440 3.37 -21.59 0.62
C ILE A 440 4.53 -22.38 1.24
N GLN A 441 5.28 -21.73 2.14
CA GLN A 441 6.32 -22.36 2.98
C GLN A 441 6.39 -21.62 4.33
N PRO A 442 6.63 -22.31 5.47
CA PRO A 442 6.80 -21.67 6.77
C PRO A 442 7.79 -20.50 6.77
N GLY A 443 7.43 -19.37 7.39
CA GLY A 443 8.28 -18.19 7.56
C GLY A 443 8.53 -17.34 6.31
N LYS A 444 8.06 -17.79 5.14
CA LYS A 444 8.20 -17.11 3.85
C LYS A 444 7.23 -15.94 3.70
N ARG A 445 7.58 -14.96 2.86
CA ARG A 445 6.72 -13.84 2.48
C ARG A 445 6.01 -14.13 1.15
N MET A 446 4.77 -13.70 1.07
CA MET A 446 3.95 -13.69 -0.13
C MET A 446 4.36 -12.53 -1.06
N LEU A 447 4.48 -12.80 -2.37
CA LEU A 447 4.77 -11.75 -3.35
C LEU A 447 3.65 -10.72 -3.45
N SER A 448 4.00 -9.46 -3.69
CA SER A 448 3.05 -8.35 -3.77
C SER A 448 3.24 -7.44 -4.99
N SER A 449 2.19 -6.74 -5.42
CA SER A 449 2.22 -5.68 -6.45
C SER A 449 2.50 -4.27 -5.93
N MET A 450 2.70 -4.10 -4.62
CA MET A 450 2.96 -2.81 -3.98
C MET A 450 4.16 -2.07 -4.59
N THR A 451 3.92 -0.93 -5.23
CA THR A 451 4.95 -0.19 -6.01
C THR A 451 5.21 1.24 -5.49
N PRO A 452 5.62 1.43 -4.21
CA PRO A 452 6.07 2.75 -3.77
C PRO A 452 7.32 3.14 -4.56
N THR A 453 7.32 4.36 -5.10
CA THR A 453 8.26 4.81 -6.12
C THR A 453 8.68 6.26 -5.91
N ILE A 454 9.96 6.54 -6.12
CA ILE A 454 10.52 7.88 -6.10
C ILE A 454 11.25 8.10 -7.43
N VAL A 455 10.84 9.11 -8.19
CA VAL A 455 11.50 9.55 -9.42
C VAL A 455 12.38 10.76 -9.12
N LEU A 456 13.65 10.67 -9.49
CA LEU A 456 14.67 11.70 -9.34
C LEU A 456 15.04 12.31 -10.70
N HIS A 457 15.43 13.57 -10.69
CA HIS A 457 16.12 14.24 -11.80
C HIS A 457 17.30 15.02 -11.22
N ASP A 458 18.49 14.90 -11.80
CA ASP A 458 19.75 15.44 -11.25
C ASP A 458 19.97 15.06 -9.76
N GLY A 459 19.64 13.82 -9.39
CA GLY A 459 19.73 13.31 -8.01
C GLY A 459 18.72 13.92 -7.02
N LYS A 460 17.81 14.79 -7.47
CA LYS A 460 16.80 15.46 -6.64
C LYS A 460 15.41 14.85 -6.86
N PRO A 461 14.61 14.58 -5.81
CA PRO A 461 13.26 14.07 -5.98
C PRO A 461 12.39 15.03 -6.81
N ARG A 462 11.64 14.48 -7.76
CA ARG A 462 10.72 15.19 -8.65
C ARG A 462 9.29 14.69 -8.58
N LEU A 463 9.12 13.38 -8.41
CA LEU A 463 7.82 12.75 -8.24
C LEU A 463 7.95 11.65 -7.18
N VAL A 464 7.06 11.63 -6.21
CA VAL A 464 6.94 10.59 -5.17
C VAL A 464 5.54 10.05 -5.32
N LEU A 465 5.38 8.76 -5.60
CA LEU A 465 4.07 8.19 -5.94
C LEU A 465 3.97 6.69 -5.64
N GLY A 466 2.72 6.24 -5.57
CA GLY A 466 2.33 4.83 -5.49
C GLY A 466 0.81 4.74 -5.50
N ALA A 467 0.27 3.54 -5.39
CA ALA A 467 -1.18 3.33 -5.47
C ALA A 467 -1.67 2.14 -4.63
N PRO A 468 -2.97 2.15 -4.26
CA PRO A 468 -3.79 0.97 -3.96
C PRO A 468 -4.27 0.23 -5.23
N GLY A 469 -4.81 -0.98 -5.08
CA GLY A 469 -5.66 -1.64 -6.09
C GLY A 469 -5.06 -2.85 -6.82
N GLY A 470 -4.30 -3.69 -6.12
CA GLY A 470 -3.73 -4.93 -6.65
C GLY A 470 -2.76 -4.72 -7.82
N SER A 471 -2.91 -5.48 -8.89
CA SER A 471 -1.98 -5.46 -10.04
C SER A 471 -2.03 -4.12 -10.72
N ARG A 472 -3.21 -3.51 -10.73
CA ARG A 472 -3.46 -2.19 -11.29
C ARG A 472 -2.59 -1.09 -10.65
N ILE A 473 -1.97 -1.35 -9.48
CA ILE A 473 -0.94 -0.48 -8.88
C ILE A 473 0.21 -0.24 -9.85
N ILE A 474 0.84 -1.30 -10.36
CA ILE A 474 2.07 -1.19 -11.16
C ILE A 474 1.79 -0.44 -12.47
N THR A 475 0.67 -0.76 -13.12
CA THR A 475 0.25 -0.10 -14.36
C THR A 475 -0.26 1.33 -14.13
N GLY A 476 -0.87 1.62 -12.97
CA GLY A 476 -1.30 2.96 -12.59
C GLY A 476 -0.11 3.88 -12.34
N VAL A 477 0.90 3.41 -11.59
CA VAL A 477 2.17 4.10 -11.37
C VAL A 477 2.91 4.31 -12.70
N LEU A 478 2.98 3.28 -13.56
CA LEU A 478 3.57 3.39 -14.90
C LEU A 478 2.93 4.51 -15.72
N GLN A 479 1.60 4.53 -15.84
CA GLN A 479 0.89 5.51 -16.66
C GLN A 479 1.09 6.94 -16.14
N VAL A 480 1.03 7.17 -14.82
CA VAL A 480 1.30 8.51 -14.27
C VAL A 480 2.75 8.96 -14.52
N ILE A 481 3.73 8.05 -14.50
CA ILE A 481 5.12 8.40 -14.89
C ILE A 481 5.19 8.75 -16.39
N VAL A 482 4.59 7.95 -17.27
CA VAL A 482 4.56 8.20 -18.72
C VAL A 482 3.83 9.51 -19.06
N ASP A 483 2.66 9.76 -18.48
CA ASP A 483 1.88 10.98 -18.72
C ASP A 483 2.65 12.24 -18.30
N VAL A 484 3.36 12.21 -17.16
CA VAL A 484 4.19 13.33 -16.70
C VAL A 484 5.47 13.49 -17.53
N VAL A 485 6.16 12.40 -17.87
CA VAL A 485 7.50 12.45 -18.50
C VAL A 485 7.44 12.54 -20.03
N ASP A 486 6.59 11.74 -20.69
CA ASP A 486 6.46 11.69 -22.16
C ASP A 486 5.47 12.70 -22.70
N HIS A 487 4.30 12.80 -22.06
CA HIS A 487 3.21 13.67 -22.51
C HIS A 487 3.26 15.06 -21.86
N GLY A 488 4.20 15.30 -20.95
CA GLY A 488 4.42 16.59 -20.30
C GLY A 488 3.23 17.06 -19.45
N MET A 489 2.36 16.15 -19.01
CA MET A 489 1.12 16.48 -18.34
C MET A 489 1.36 17.06 -16.94
N PRO A 490 0.62 18.10 -16.53
CA PRO A 490 0.55 18.51 -15.13
C PRO A 490 0.11 17.32 -14.26
N LEU A 491 0.76 17.12 -13.09
CA LEU A 491 0.52 15.95 -12.24
C LEU A 491 -0.96 15.68 -11.94
N ARG A 492 -1.75 16.74 -11.71
CA ARG A 492 -3.19 16.62 -11.44
C ARG A 492 -3.95 16.03 -12.62
N ASP A 493 -3.56 16.40 -13.84
CA ASP A 493 -4.23 15.97 -15.05
C ASP A 493 -3.77 14.54 -15.42
N ALA A 494 -2.49 14.19 -15.18
CA ALA A 494 -1.97 12.81 -15.27
C ALA A 494 -2.63 11.84 -14.26
N ILE A 495 -2.95 12.29 -13.05
CA ILE A 495 -3.69 11.47 -12.08
C ILE A 495 -5.18 11.37 -12.46
N ALA A 496 -5.79 12.44 -12.98
CA ALA A 496 -7.16 12.40 -13.46
C ALA A 496 -7.34 11.58 -14.75
N ALA A 497 -6.31 11.49 -15.60
CA ALA A 497 -6.30 10.76 -16.86
C ALA A 497 -6.88 9.33 -16.72
N PRO A 498 -7.82 8.90 -17.60
CA PRO A 498 -8.37 7.56 -17.53
C PRO A 498 -7.42 6.52 -18.12
N ARG A 499 -7.24 5.41 -17.40
CA ARG A 499 -6.13 4.45 -17.59
C ARG A 499 -6.57 3.10 -18.16
N VAL A 500 -5.63 2.40 -18.80
CA VAL A 500 -5.75 1.00 -19.25
C VAL A 500 -4.91 0.05 -18.39
N HIS A 501 -5.22 -1.24 -18.42
CA HIS A 501 -4.52 -2.27 -17.66
C HIS A 501 -4.51 -3.61 -18.44
N HIS A 502 -3.41 -4.36 -18.36
CA HIS A 502 -3.36 -5.74 -18.82
C HIS A 502 -2.35 -6.56 -18.00
N GLN A 503 -2.83 -7.57 -17.28
CA GLN A 503 -2.03 -8.44 -16.39
C GLN A 503 -1.57 -9.76 -17.06
N TRP A 504 -1.22 -9.73 -18.35
CA TRP A 504 -0.93 -10.89 -19.22
C TRP A 504 -2.08 -11.89 -19.45
N LYS A 505 -2.73 -12.39 -18.39
CA LYS A 505 -3.94 -13.22 -18.44
C LYS A 505 -4.99 -12.64 -17.47
N PRO A 506 -6.29 -12.55 -17.84
CA PRO A 506 -6.88 -12.91 -19.14
C PRO A 506 -6.39 -12.02 -20.30
N GLU A 507 -6.55 -12.49 -21.54
CA GLU A 507 -6.07 -11.81 -22.75
C GLU A 507 -7.07 -10.76 -23.26
N HIS A 508 -7.29 -9.74 -22.43
CA HIS A 508 -8.04 -8.55 -22.83
C HIS A 508 -7.55 -7.32 -22.09
N ILE A 509 -7.63 -6.17 -22.76
CA ILE A 509 -7.40 -4.87 -22.15
C ILE A 509 -8.55 -4.56 -21.19
N MET A 510 -8.23 -4.40 -19.92
CA MET A 510 -9.11 -3.83 -18.91
C MET A 510 -8.92 -2.30 -18.95
N PHE A 511 -9.97 -1.51 -18.79
CA PHE A 511 -9.92 -0.06 -19.05
C PHE A 511 -10.89 0.70 -18.16
N GLU A 512 -10.52 1.90 -17.76
CA GLU A 512 -11.45 2.84 -17.13
C GLU A 512 -12.37 3.51 -18.18
N ARG A 513 -13.47 4.10 -17.71
CA ARG A 513 -14.36 4.88 -18.58
C ARG A 513 -13.56 6.01 -19.25
N HIS A 514 -13.71 6.14 -20.58
CA HIS A 514 -13.00 7.10 -21.42
C HIS A 514 -11.47 6.88 -21.60
N ALA A 515 -10.90 5.77 -21.11
CA ALA A 515 -9.47 5.47 -21.30
C ALA A 515 -9.07 5.13 -22.74
N VAL A 516 -10.05 4.74 -23.58
CA VAL A 516 -9.83 4.28 -24.95
C VAL A 516 -10.78 5.04 -25.90
N PRO A 517 -10.28 5.98 -26.70
CA PRO A 517 -11.06 6.64 -27.75
C PRO A 517 -11.69 5.65 -28.74
N PRO A 518 -12.87 5.91 -29.32
CA PRO A 518 -13.53 4.96 -30.22
C PRO A 518 -12.71 4.58 -31.45
N ASP A 519 -12.00 5.53 -32.06
CA ASP A 519 -11.13 5.26 -33.21
C ASP A 519 -9.87 4.46 -32.80
N ALA A 520 -9.33 4.75 -31.61
CA ALA A 520 -8.23 4.00 -31.04
C ALA A 520 -8.64 2.54 -30.78
N ARG A 521 -9.83 2.33 -30.19
CA ARG A 521 -10.44 1.00 -30.00
C ARG A 521 -10.57 0.24 -31.32
N THR A 522 -11.17 0.81 -32.36
CA THR A 522 -11.32 0.14 -33.65
C THR A 522 -9.98 -0.25 -34.27
N ARG A 523 -8.94 0.60 -34.13
CA ARG A 523 -7.58 0.27 -34.60
C ARG A 523 -6.92 -0.83 -33.78
N LEU A 524 -7.12 -0.84 -32.46
CA LEU A 524 -6.62 -1.87 -31.55
C LEU A 524 -7.28 -3.23 -31.81
N GLU A 525 -8.61 -3.25 -31.99
CA GLU A 525 -9.39 -4.45 -32.35
C GLU A 525 -8.96 -4.99 -33.72
N ALA A 526 -8.68 -4.11 -34.70
CA ALA A 526 -8.18 -4.50 -36.03
C ALA A 526 -6.79 -5.16 -36.01
N ILE A 527 -5.96 -4.88 -34.99
CA ILE A 527 -4.67 -5.54 -34.77
C ILE A 527 -4.75 -6.70 -33.76
N GLY A 528 -5.95 -7.10 -33.35
CA GLY A 528 -6.20 -8.30 -32.53
C GLY A 528 -6.30 -8.08 -31.02
N HIS A 529 -6.31 -6.83 -30.52
CA HIS A 529 -6.55 -6.57 -29.10
C HIS A 529 -8.03 -6.79 -28.75
N ALA A 530 -8.28 -7.65 -27.76
CA ALA A 530 -9.60 -7.79 -27.13
C ALA A 530 -9.72 -6.83 -25.94
N PHE A 531 -10.96 -6.53 -25.53
CA PHE A 531 -11.27 -5.64 -24.40
C PHE A 531 -12.21 -6.34 -23.41
N ALA A 532 -12.11 -5.95 -22.14
CA ALA A 532 -13.11 -6.28 -21.13
C ALA A 532 -14.51 -5.82 -21.59
N ARG A 533 -15.56 -6.51 -21.12
CA ARG A 533 -16.95 -6.17 -21.50
C ARG A 533 -17.40 -4.85 -20.86
N GLU A 534 -17.07 -4.67 -19.59
CA GLU A 534 -17.40 -3.49 -18.80
C GLU A 534 -16.12 -2.74 -18.39
N PRO A 535 -16.19 -1.39 -18.22
CA PRO A 535 -15.07 -0.63 -17.72
C PRO A 535 -14.82 -0.90 -16.23
N LEU A 536 -13.56 -0.82 -15.82
CA LEU A 536 -13.18 -0.84 -14.42
C LEU A 536 -13.60 0.46 -13.71
N PRO A 537 -13.92 0.41 -12.40
CA PRO A 537 -14.12 1.61 -11.60
C PRO A 537 -12.82 2.39 -11.37
N SER A 538 -11.67 1.68 -11.29
CA SER A 538 -10.34 2.29 -11.27
C SER A 538 -9.22 1.32 -11.71
N VAL A 539 -8.13 1.88 -12.23
CA VAL A 539 -6.82 1.25 -12.47
C VAL A 539 -5.79 1.95 -11.58
N GLY A 540 -5.71 1.49 -10.34
CA GLY A 540 -4.98 2.14 -9.27
C GLY A 540 -5.63 3.46 -8.81
N ARG A 541 -5.43 3.86 -7.55
CA ARG A 541 -5.90 5.17 -7.05
C ARG A 541 -4.68 6.00 -6.58
N VAL A 542 -3.90 6.44 -7.57
CA VAL A 542 -2.53 6.98 -7.39
C VAL A 542 -2.51 8.21 -6.49
N GLN A 543 -1.77 8.14 -5.40
CA GLN A 543 -1.46 9.30 -4.56
C GLN A 543 -0.04 9.75 -4.89
N ALA A 544 0.16 11.04 -5.18
CA ALA A 544 1.48 11.53 -5.57
C ALA A 544 1.80 12.94 -5.08
N ILE A 545 3.10 13.23 -4.96
CA ILE A 545 3.64 14.56 -4.74
C ILE A 545 4.66 14.87 -5.84
N SER A 546 4.49 15.99 -6.55
CA SER A 546 5.53 16.54 -7.41
C SER A 546 6.30 17.67 -6.73
N ILE A 547 7.61 17.73 -6.98
CA ILE A 547 8.52 18.74 -6.44
C ILE A 547 9.07 19.57 -7.61
N ARG A 548 8.57 20.79 -7.72
CA ARG A 548 8.80 21.69 -8.86
C ARG A 548 10.20 22.31 -8.84
N SER A 549 10.57 22.97 -9.94
CA SER A 549 11.86 23.65 -10.08
C SER A 549 12.05 24.81 -9.10
N ASP A 550 10.97 25.47 -8.69
CA ASP A 550 10.93 26.52 -7.66
C ASP A 550 10.98 25.99 -6.21
N GLY A 551 11.02 24.66 -6.02
CA GLY A 551 10.98 24.00 -4.72
C GLY A 551 9.59 23.91 -4.09
N SER A 552 8.52 24.36 -4.76
CA SER A 552 7.15 24.12 -4.30
C SER A 552 6.77 22.64 -4.48
N ARG A 553 5.97 22.13 -3.54
CA ARG A 553 5.44 20.76 -3.55
C ARG A 553 3.96 20.80 -3.92
N MET A 554 3.55 19.96 -4.85
CA MET A 554 2.13 19.76 -5.20
C MET A 554 1.73 18.33 -4.86
N ALA A 555 0.91 18.18 -3.81
CA ALA A 555 0.24 16.94 -3.47
C ALA A 555 -1.03 16.78 -4.31
N VAL A 556 -1.30 15.57 -4.79
CA VAL A 556 -2.50 15.20 -5.55
C VAL A 556 -2.98 13.83 -5.11
N CYS A 557 -4.24 13.76 -4.70
CA CYS A 557 -5.02 12.55 -4.42
C CYS A 557 -5.77 12.12 -5.68
N ASP A 558 -5.88 10.81 -5.93
CA ASP A 558 -6.67 10.31 -7.06
C ASP A 558 -8.17 10.65 -6.87
N PRO A 559 -8.84 11.32 -7.83
CA PRO A 559 -10.25 11.67 -7.71
C PRO A 559 -11.18 10.46 -7.64
N ARG A 560 -10.67 9.24 -7.87
CA ARG A 560 -11.36 7.95 -7.67
C ARG A 560 -11.29 7.45 -6.22
N SER A 561 -10.84 8.28 -5.27
CA SER A 561 -10.66 7.92 -3.86
C SER A 561 -11.12 9.05 -2.91
N GLY A 562 -11.43 8.70 -1.67
CA GLY A 562 -11.84 9.65 -0.62
C GLY A 562 -10.70 10.37 0.12
N GLY A 563 -9.46 10.21 -0.34
CA GLY A 563 -8.27 10.75 0.33
C GLY A 563 -8.14 12.27 0.24
N ALA A 564 -7.13 12.81 0.93
CA ALA A 564 -6.85 14.24 0.92
C ALA A 564 -5.37 14.54 0.63
N ALA A 565 -5.14 15.64 -0.08
CA ALA A 565 -3.85 16.24 -0.30
C ALA A 565 -3.71 17.50 0.58
N VAL A 566 -2.62 17.61 1.34
CA VAL A 566 -2.40 18.76 2.22
C VAL A 566 -0.97 19.27 2.09
N ALA A 567 -0.81 20.57 1.86
CA ALA A 567 0.49 21.20 1.69
C ALA A 567 0.54 22.61 2.29
N ARG A 568 1.75 23.06 2.65
CA ARG A 568 2.08 24.41 3.15
C ARG A 568 3.47 24.84 2.69
#